data_AF-A0A0C9TG37-F1
#
_entry.id   AF-A0A0C9TG37-F1
#
_cell.length_a   1.000
_cell.length_b   1.000
_cell.length_c   1.000
_cell.angle_alpha   90.00
_cell.angle_beta   90.00
_cell.angle_gamma   90.00
#
_symmetry.space_group_name_H-M   'P 1'
#
loop_
_entity.id
_entity.type
_entity.pdbx_description
1 polymer ?
#
loop_
_entity_poly.entity_id
_entity_poly.type
_entity_poly.pdbx_seq_one_letter_code
_entity_poly.pdbx_strand_id
1 'polypeptide(L)'
;MESLRLQKKYPEVTQDEMFDLITRFNAINTDTPGRVDKSAVLQVLQSSGESYDQVRETLKHVSVDASGKVELEDWVELNAKLKTQSKASVLPTRAGKVTVQGSNANVSHTINEDERKEFTNHINGVIENDPDIGSRFPIPTDTMQLFDECRDGLILCKLINDSVPDTIDTRVLNIPTARKPLNAFKITENNNIVITSAKGIGCSVVNIGSSDISDSKEHLILGLIWQIIRRGLLAQVDIKIHPELYRLCEEGETIDDLLRLTPDQILLRWFNYHLKAAGWKRRVNNFSRDVSDGENYTILLNQLKPDECSRAPLQTRDVRQRAEQVLQNAAAIGCRKYLTPSSLVSGNPRLNLAFVANLFNTWPGLAPLDEQEAKDYGAVEDFDAEGEREARVFMLWLNSLGVEPGVFNLFENIKDGLIILQAFDKILPGSVVWRRVSKPRGGPAPTMMDSEEQEDIGVTPNQSTLSRFKQVENTNYAVELGKQNGMRLVGIQGADIVDGSRTLVLGLVWQLMRLVTQSGVLWIS
;
A
#
# COMPACT_ATOMS: atom_id res chain seq x y z
N MET A 1 -49.93 -6.17 14.34
CA MET A 1 -50.26 -6.02 12.91
C MET A 1 -49.01 -6.04 12.03
N GLU A 2 -47.89 -5.46 12.48
CA GLU A 2 -46.63 -5.40 11.73
C GLU A 2 -45.94 -6.77 11.55
N SER A 3 -45.97 -7.64 12.56
CA SER A 3 -45.45 -9.03 12.46
C SER A 3 -46.13 -9.87 11.37
N LEU A 4 -47.45 -9.76 11.23
CA LEU A 4 -48.23 -10.44 10.17
C LEU A 4 -47.94 -9.88 8.77
N ARG A 5 -47.53 -8.61 8.66
CA ARG A 5 -47.11 -8.00 7.38
C ARG A 5 -45.73 -8.51 6.97
N LEU A 6 -44.78 -8.50 7.90
CA LEU A 6 -43.41 -8.98 7.67
C LEU A 6 -43.37 -10.48 7.38
N GLN A 7 -44.18 -11.28 8.07
CA GLN A 7 -44.30 -12.73 7.81
C GLN A 7 -44.83 -13.04 6.41
N LYS A 8 -45.73 -12.23 5.85
CA LYS A 8 -46.18 -12.39 4.46
C LYS A 8 -45.07 -12.08 3.45
N LYS A 9 -44.11 -11.22 3.80
CA LYS A 9 -43.00 -10.82 2.94
C LYS A 9 -41.83 -11.81 3.02
N TYR A 10 -41.59 -12.39 4.19
CA TYR A 10 -40.52 -13.37 4.47
C TYR A 10 -41.12 -14.68 5.01
N PRO A 11 -41.75 -15.51 4.16
CA PRO A 11 -42.45 -16.73 4.57
C PRO A 11 -41.53 -17.81 5.16
N GLU A 12 -40.23 -17.71 4.92
CA GLU A 12 -39.18 -18.57 5.49
C GLU A 12 -38.94 -18.35 6.99
N VAL A 13 -39.43 -17.24 7.56
CA VAL A 13 -39.34 -16.95 9.00
C VAL A 13 -40.66 -17.33 9.68
N THR A 14 -40.60 -18.22 10.66
CA THR A 14 -41.80 -18.67 11.39
C THR A 14 -42.37 -17.54 12.25
N GLN A 15 -43.63 -17.68 12.68
CA GLN A 15 -44.31 -16.64 13.46
C GLN A 15 -43.62 -16.37 14.81
N ASP A 16 -43.20 -17.43 15.51
CA ASP A 16 -42.51 -17.32 16.80
C ASP A 16 -41.13 -16.67 16.64
N GLU A 17 -40.40 -17.04 15.58
CA GLU A 17 -39.12 -16.41 15.25
C GLU A 17 -39.27 -14.93 14.87
N MET A 18 -40.34 -14.56 14.17
CA MET A 18 -40.62 -13.16 13.84
C MET A 18 -40.84 -12.33 15.11
N PHE A 19 -41.59 -12.85 16.09
CA PHE A 19 -41.77 -12.17 17.38
C PHE A 19 -40.46 -12.05 18.15
N ASP A 20 -39.62 -13.08 18.12
CA ASP A 20 -38.31 -13.04 18.76
C ASP A 20 -37.38 -12.02 18.08
N LEU A 21 -37.34 -11.98 16.74
CA LEU A 21 -36.56 -10.98 15.98
C LEU A 21 -37.00 -9.54 16.29
N ILE A 22 -38.32 -9.28 16.37
CA ILE A 22 -38.86 -7.97 16.74
C ILE A 22 -38.45 -7.61 18.18
N THR A 23 -38.52 -8.57 19.09
CA THR A 23 -38.15 -8.36 20.50
C THR A 23 -36.67 -8.02 20.62
N ARG A 24 -35.79 -8.76 19.92
CA ARG A 24 -34.36 -8.49 19.87
C ARG A 24 -34.04 -7.13 19.25
N PHE A 25 -34.70 -6.76 18.15
CA PHE A 25 -34.50 -5.45 17.50
C PHE A 25 -34.87 -4.29 18.43
N ASN A 26 -36.01 -4.40 19.12
CA ASN A 26 -36.46 -3.36 20.07
C ASN A 26 -35.60 -3.29 21.34
N ALA A 27 -34.84 -4.33 21.65
CA ALA A 27 -33.90 -4.34 22.77
C ALA A 27 -32.56 -3.65 22.43
N ILE A 28 -32.29 -3.36 21.15
CA ILE A 28 -31.07 -2.66 20.76
C ILE A 28 -31.19 -1.19 21.16
N ASN A 29 -30.21 -0.69 21.90
CA ASN A 29 -30.19 0.70 22.33
C ASN A 29 -29.91 1.62 21.12
N THR A 30 -30.76 2.62 20.89
CA THR A 30 -30.61 3.56 19.80
C THR A 30 -30.93 4.99 20.23
N ASP A 31 -30.20 5.96 19.68
CA ASP A 31 -30.51 7.38 19.85
C ASP A 31 -31.78 7.80 19.09
N THR A 32 -32.22 6.98 18.13
CA THR A 32 -33.38 7.23 17.28
C THR A 32 -34.29 6.00 17.31
N PRO A 33 -35.47 6.07 17.96
CA PRO A 33 -36.37 4.92 18.07
C PRO A 33 -36.70 4.31 16.70
N GLY A 34 -36.50 3.00 16.57
CA GLY A 34 -36.76 2.25 15.33
C GLY A 34 -35.64 2.29 14.26
N ARG A 35 -34.53 3.00 14.52
CA ARG A 35 -33.37 3.08 13.62
C ARG A 35 -32.08 2.74 14.36
N VAL A 36 -31.46 1.63 13.98
CA VAL A 36 -30.27 1.09 14.64
C VAL A 36 -29.03 1.33 13.79
N ASP A 37 -27.90 1.68 14.41
CA ASP A 37 -26.63 1.81 13.68
C ASP A 37 -26.07 0.42 13.27
N LYS A 38 -25.41 0.33 12.11
CA LYS A 38 -24.87 -0.94 11.59
C LYS A 38 -23.92 -1.63 12.56
N SER A 39 -23.11 -0.86 13.29
CA SER A 39 -22.19 -1.36 14.31
C SER A 39 -22.92 -2.09 15.45
N ALA A 40 -24.05 -1.56 15.91
CA ALA A 40 -24.87 -2.19 16.95
C ALA A 40 -25.52 -3.49 16.44
N VAL A 41 -25.99 -3.51 15.18
CA VAL A 41 -26.50 -4.73 14.53
C VAL A 41 -25.43 -5.82 14.46
N LEU A 42 -24.22 -5.47 14.05
CA LEU A 42 -23.09 -6.40 13.97
C LEU A 42 -22.74 -6.97 15.35
N GLN A 43 -22.67 -6.13 16.38
CA GLN A 43 -22.37 -6.57 17.75
C GLN A 43 -23.44 -7.52 18.32
N VAL A 44 -24.72 -7.23 18.10
CA VAL A 44 -25.82 -8.08 18.61
C VAL A 44 -25.81 -9.44 17.92
N LEU A 45 -25.64 -9.49 16.60
CA LEU A 45 -25.59 -10.76 15.87
C LEU A 45 -24.32 -11.56 16.21
N GLN A 46 -23.19 -10.89 16.40
CA GLN A 46 -21.96 -11.52 16.87
C GLN A 46 -22.14 -12.14 18.26
N SER A 47 -22.80 -11.44 19.19
CA SER A 47 -23.11 -11.98 20.52
C SER A 47 -24.08 -13.17 20.48
N SER A 48 -24.86 -13.28 19.40
CA SER A 48 -25.79 -14.39 19.14
C SER A 48 -25.10 -15.60 18.49
N GLY A 49 -23.79 -15.54 18.23
CA GLY A 49 -22.99 -16.62 17.65
C GLY A 49 -22.74 -16.51 16.14
N GLU A 50 -23.22 -15.46 15.48
CA GLU A 50 -23.00 -15.25 14.05
C GLU A 50 -21.59 -14.69 13.77
N SER A 51 -21.03 -15.04 12.61
CA SER A 51 -19.72 -14.55 12.18
C SER A 51 -19.80 -13.07 11.76
N TYR A 52 -18.99 -12.19 12.35
CA TYR A 52 -18.94 -10.75 12.01
C TYR A 52 -18.88 -10.53 10.48
N ASP A 53 -17.93 -11.19 9.80
CA ASP A 53 -17.71 -11.06 8.36
C ASP A 53 -18.92 -11.49 7.53
N GLN A 54 -19.61 -12.56 7.95
CA GLN A 54 -20.79 -13.06 7.24
C GLN A 54 -21.95 -12.06 7.37
N VAL A 55 -22.21 -11.57 8.58
CA VAL A 55 -23.25 -10.56 8.83
C VAL A 55 -22.94 -9.29 8.03
N ARG A 56 -21.69 -8.83 8.05
CA ARG A 56 -21.23 -7.65 7.32
C ARG A 56 -21.44 -7.79 5.81
N GLU A 57 -21.07 -8.92 5.23
CA GLU A 57 -21.23 -9.16 3.79
C GLU A 57 -22.70 -9.30 3.41
N THR A 58 -23.50 -10.04 4.19
CA THR A 58 -24.95 -10.16 3.95
C THR A 58 -25.65 -8.79 4.04
N LEU A 59 -25.21 -7.90 4.93
CA LEU A 59 -25.77 -6.56 5.09
C LEU A 59 -25.58 -5.66 3.85
N LYS A 60 -24.55 -5.91 3.02
CA LYS A 60 -24.38 -5.19 1.73
C LYS A 60 -25.53 -5.49 0.75
N HIS A 61 -26.17 -6.64 0.90
CA HIS A 61 -27.28 -7.06 0.05
C HIS A 61 -28.65 -6.72 0.63
N VAL A 62 -28.71 -6.06 1.80
CA VAL A 62 -29.96 -5.59 2.41
C VAL A 62 -30.14 -4.11 2.05
N SER A 63 -31.37 -3.73 1.69
CA SER A 63 -31.68 -2.38 1.22
C SER A 63 -31.79 -1.37 2.37
N VAL A 64 -30.66 -1.08 3.02
CA VAL A 64 -30.58 -0.05 4.06
C VAL A 64 -30.87 1.32 3.45
N ASP A 65 -31.63 2.17 4.15
CA ASP A 65 -31.97 3.50 3.68
C ASP A 65 -30.73 4.42 3.52
N ALA A 66 -30.90 5.58 2.87
CA ALA A 66 -29.81 6.53 2.64
C ALA A 66 -29.18 7.10 3.93
N SER A 67 -29.80 6.88 5.11
CA SER A 67 -29.22 7.24 6.40
C SER A 67 -28.18 6.23 6.88
N GLY A 68 -28.11 5.06 6.25
CA GLY A 68 -27.19 3.99 6.62
C GLY A 68 -27.59 3.28 7.92
N LYS A 69 -28.77 3.57 8.48
CA LYS A 69 -29.32 2.92 9.68
C LYS A 69 -30.26 1.79 9.30
N VAL A 70 -30.21 0.72 10.07
CA VAL A 70 -31.00 -0.50 9.88
C VAL A 70 -32.37 -0.31 10.54
N GLU A 71 -33.43 -0.43 9.75
CA GLU A 71 -34.82 -0.46 10.25
C GLU A 71 -35.30 -1.90 10.52
N LEU A 72 -36.47 -2.06 11.13
CA LEU A 72 -37.00 -3.38 11.51
C LEU A 72 -37.14 -4.32 10.29
N GLU A 73 -37.54 -3.78 9.15
CA GLU A 73 -37.71 -4.56 7.91
C GLU A 73 -36.35 -5.06 7.39
N ASP A 74 -35.32 -4.21 7.43
CA ASP A 74 -33.94 -4.56 7.06
C ASP A 74 -33.35 -5.61 8.00
N TRP A 75 -33.62 -5.50 9.30
CA TRP A 75 -33.20 -6.47 10.30
C TRP A 75 -33.81 -7.85 10.05
N VAL A 76 -35.10 -7.91 9.71
CA VAL A 76 -35.77 -9.18 9.39
C VAL A 76 -35.21 -9.76 8.09
N GLU A 77 -35.00 -8.94 7.06
CA GLU A 77 -34.38 -9.38 5.80
C GLU A 77 -32.97 -9.95 6.00
N LEU A 78 -32.15 -9.28 6.82
CA LEU A 78 -30.81 -9.72 7.18
C LEU A 78 -30.83 -11.11 7.82
N ASN A 79 -31.67 -11.31 8.83
CA ASN A 79 -31.77 -12.59 9.55
C ASN A 79 -32.34 -13.71 8.65
N ALA A 80 -33.28 -13.40 7.75
CA ALA A 80 -33.79 -14.35 6.77
C ALA A 80 -32.69 -14.79 5.77
N LYS A 81 -31.88 -13.85 5.29
CA LYS A 81 -30.72 -14.13 4.42
C LYS A 81 -29.64 -14.94 5.13
N LEU A 82 -29.32 -14.63 6.39
CA LEU A 82 -28.33 -15.38 7.18
C LEU A 82 -28.74 -16.84 7.40
N LYS A 83 -30.03 -17.13 7.57
CA LYS A 83 -30.55 -18.50 7.66
C LYS A 83 -30.45 -19.28 6.36
N THR A 84 -30.62 -18.61 5.22
CA THR A 84 -30.68 -19.25 3.90
C THR A 84 -29.31 -19.36 3.23
N GLN A 85 -28.38 -18.45 3.53
CA GLN A 85 -27.05 -18.40 2.94
C GLN A 85 -26.01 -19.05 3.85
N SER A 86 -25.28 -20.04 3.34
CA SER A 86 -24.13 -20.63 4.06
C SER A 86 -22.91 -19.71 4.00
N LYS A 87 -22.08 -19.71 5.07
CA LYS A 87 -20.83 -18.93 5.14
C LYS A 87 -19.91 -19.14 3.92
N ALA A 88 -19.79 -20.36 3.43
CA ALA A 88 -18.97 -20.69 2.27
C ALA A 88 -19.52 -20.13 0.94
N SER A 89 -20.83 -19.85 0.86
CA SER A 89 -21.45 -19.20 -0.28
C SER A 89 -21.26 -17.68 -0.28
N VAL A 90 -21.15 -17.07 0.91
CA VAL A 90 -21.07 -15.61 1.08
C VAL A 90 -19.62 -15.13 1.06
N LEU A 91 -18.71 -15.89 1.68
CA LEU A 91 -17.27 -15.59 1.76
C LEU A 91 -16.46 -16.79 1.28
N PRO A 92 -16.37 -17.04 -0.04
CA PRO A 92 -15.54 -18.12 -0.55
C PRO A 92 -14.09 -17.85 -0.21
N THR A 93 -13.46 -18.82 0.47
CA THR A 93 -12.07 -18.75 0.91
C THR A 93 -11.26 -19.83 0.20
N ARG A 94 -10.15 -19.46 -0.44
CA ARG A 94 -9.25 -20.40 -1.12
C ARG A 94 -7.80 -20.04 -0.83
N ALA A 95 -7.05 -20.95 -0.24
CA ALA A 95 -5.61 -20.79 0.05
C ALA A 95 -5.27 -19.50 0.83
N GLY A 96 -6.02 -19.18 1.90
CA GLY A 96 -5.79 -17.99 2.73
C GLY A 96 -6.19 -16.67 2.08
N LYS A 97 -6.93 -16.74 0.98
CA LYS A 97 -7.47 -15.60 0.24
C LYS A 97 -9.01 -15.63 0.32
N VAL A 98 -9.62 -14.55 0.82
CA VAL A 98 -11.08 -14.37 0.92
C VAL A 98 -11.56 -13.56 -0.26
N THR A 99 -12.54 -14.06 -0.99
CA THR A 99 -13.17 -13.33 -2.09
C THR A 99 -14.41 -12.59 -1.59
N VAL A 100 -14.45 -11.28 -1.86
CA VAL A 100 -15.53 -10.36 -1.49
C VAL A 100 -16.21 -9.84 -2.76
N GLN A 101 -17.53 -9.70 -2.74
CA GLN A 101 -18.28 -9.18 -3.88
C GLN A 101 -18.14 -7.66 -3.96
N GLY A 102 -17.87 -7.15 -5.16
CA GLY A 102 -17.83 -5.73 -5.46
C GLY A 102 -19.23 -5.13 -5.61
N SER A 103 -19.29 -3.82 -5.88
CA SER A 103 -20.56 -3.08 -6.04
C SER A 103 -21.45 -3.59 -7.19
N ASN A 104 -20.88 -4.36 -8.13
CA ASN A 104 -21.61 -5.03 -9.21
C ASN A 104 -21.44 -6.55 -9.06
N ALA A 105 -22.52 -7.31 -9.33
CA ALA A 105 -22.54 -8.78 -9.16
C ALA A 105 -21.46 -9.55 -9.94
N ASN A 106 -20.86 -8.93 -10.97
CA ASN A 106 -19.81 -9.53 -11.81
C ASN A 106 -18.37 -9.18 -11.38
N VAL A 107 -18.19 -8.33 -10.36
CA VAL A 107 -16.85 -7.92 -9.88
C VAL A 107 -16.61 -8.55 -8.52
N SER A 108 -15.50 -9.24 -8.37
CA SER A 108 -15.08 -9.82 -7.09
C SER A 108 -13.62 -9.48 -6.82
N HIS A 109 -13.31 -9.10 -5.59
CA HIS A 109 -11.95 -8.79 -5.16
C HIS A 109 -11.48 -9.82 -4.14
N THR A 110 -10.18 -10.05 -4.11
CA THR A 110 -9.58 -11.05 -3.24
C THR A 110 -8.70 -10.37 -2.20
N ILE A 111 -8.86 -10.77 -0.94
CA ILE A 111 -8.17 -10.22 0.22
C ILE A 111 -7.28 -11.32 0.78
N ASN A 112 -5.98 -11.04 0.97
CA ASN A 112 -5.08 -11.96 1.65
C ASN A 112 -5.29 -11.87 3.17
N GLU A 113 -5.65 -12.98 3.82
CA GLU A 113 -5.96 -13.02 5.25
C GLU A 113 -4.73 -12.74 6.12
N ASP A 114 -3.56 -13.24 5.72
CA ASP A 114 -2.30 -13.00 6.44
C ASP A 114 -1.93 -11.52 6.37
N GLU A 115 -2.08 -10.87 5.20
CA GLU A 115 -1.84 -9.43 5.06
C GLU A 115 -2.80 -8.60 5.91
N ARG A 116 -4.10 -8.88 5.83
CA ARG A 116 -5.11 -8.22 6.67
C ARG A 116 -4.74 -8.34 8.15
N LYS A 117 -4.43 -9.55 8.60
CA LYS A 117 -4.10 -9.82 10.00
C LYS A 117 -2.88 -9.03 10.47
N GLU A 118 -1.79 -9.09 9.72
CA GLU A 118 -0.52 -8.47 10.10
C GLU A 118 -0.53 -6.95 9.95
N PHE A 119 -1.28 -6.42 8.98
CA PHE A 119 -1.52 -4.97 8.90
C PHE A 119 -2.43 -4.48 10.02
N THR A 120 -3.47 -5.25 10.42
CA THR A 120 -4.26 -4.93 11.62
C THR A 120 -3.40 -4.95 12.88
N ASN A 121 -2.51 -5.93 13.04
CA ASN A 121 -1.55 -5.97 14.15
C ASN A 121 -0.67 -4.72 14.21
N HIS A 122 -0.13 -4.30 13.07
CA HIS A 122 0.68 -3.09 12.99
C HIS A 122 -0.14 -1.84 13.35
N ILE A 123 -1.35 -1.69 12.79
CA ILE A 123 -2.26 -0.58 13.10
C ILE A 123 -2.60 -0.55 14.59
N ASN A 124 -2.87 -1.70 15.21
CA ASN A 124 -3.13 -1.79 16.64
C ASN A 124 -1.95 -1.22 17.45
N GLY A 125 -0.71 -1.47 17.04
CA GLY A 125 0.47 -0.85 17.69
C GLY A 125 0.55 0.67 17.49
N VAL A 126 0.09 1.19 16.35
CA VAL A 126 0.07 2.64 16.05
C VAL A 126 -1.00 3.38 16.86
N ILE A 127 -2.18 2.78 17.02
CA ILE A 127 -3.32 3.41 17.72
C ILE A 127 -3.35 3.08 19.22
N GLU A 128 -2.41 2.28 19.70
CA GLU A 128 -2.29 1.93 21.12
C GLU A 128 -2.07 3.20 21.94
N ASN A 129 -3.03 3.53 22.82
CA ASN A 129 -3.06 4.76 23.62
C ASN A 129 -3.24 6.07 22.84
N ASP A 130 -3.72 6.04 21.59
CA ASP A 130 -4.06 7.28 20.88
C ASP A 130 -5.21 8.03 21.58
N PRO A 131 -5.09 9.35 21.82
CA PRO A 131 -6.09 10.10 22.58
C PRO A 131 -7.43 10.27 21.84
N ASP A 132 -7.44 10.21 20.51
CA ASP A 132 -8.61 10.50 19.68
C ASP A 132 -9.36 9.21 19.29
N ILE A 133 -8.60 8.15 19.00
CA ILE A 133 -9.14 6.87 18.48
C ILE A 133 -8.75 5.63 19.30
N GLY A 134 -8.14 5.81 20.48
CA GLY A 134 -7.77 4.69 21.36
C GLY A 134 -8.95 3.84 21.83
N SER A 135 -10.18 4.34 21.76
CA SER A 135 -11.39 3.55 22.04
C SER A 135 -11.67 2.44 21.02
N ARG A 136 -11.01 2.48 19.84
CA ARG A 136 -11.07 1.43 18.82
C ARG A 136 -10.05 0.32 19.05
N PHE A 137 -9.11 0.52 19.96
CA PHE A 137 -8.10 -0.47 20.28
C PHE A 137 -8.64 -1.51 21.27
N PRO A 138 -8.34 -2.81 21.09
CA PRO A 138 -7.72 -3.42 19.91
C PRO A 138 -8.75 -3.78 18.84
N ILE A 139 -8.39 -3.56 17.57
CA ILE A 139 -9.16 -4.06 16.42
C ILE A 139 -8.92 -5.57 16.29
N PRO A 140 -9.97 -6.41 16.19
CA PRO A 140 -9.82 -7.84 15.98
C PRO A 140 -9.10 -8.17 14.66
N THR A 141 -8.10 -9.04 14.73
CA THR A 141 -7.17 -9.33 13.61
C THR A 141 -7.69 -10.40 12.64
N ASP A 142 -8.74 -11.11 13.06
CA ASP A 142 -9.37 -12.23 12.37
C ASP A 142 -10.68 -11.84 11.65
N THR A 143 -11.08 -10.57 11.72
CA THR A 143 -12.31 -10.06 11.09
C THR A 143 -12.04 -8.94 10.09
N MET A 144 -13.05 -8.62 9.28
CA MET A 144 -13.09 -7.48 8.36
C MET A 144 -13.40 -6.15 9.08
N GLN A 145 -13.47 -6.14 10.41
CA GLN A 145 -13.78 -4.93 11.20
C GLN A 145 -12.80 -3.79 10.91
N LEU A 146 -11.53 -4.10 10.62
CA LEU A 146 -10.53 -3.12 10.18
C LEU A 146 -11.08 -2.14 9.13
N PHE A 147 -11.79 -2.65 8.12
CA PHE A 147 -12.27 -1.82 7.01
C PHE A 147 -13.38 -0.86 7.45
N ASP A 148 -14.19 -1.27 8.42
CA ASP A 148 -15.27 -0.44 8.96
C ASP A 148 -14.73 0.65 9.89
N GLU A 149 -13.67 0.34 10.65
CA GLU A 149 -12.99 1.31 11.52
C GLU A 149 -12.20 2.36 10.72
N CYS A 150 -11.84 2.08 9.46
CA CYS A 150 -11.15 3.01 8.55
C CYS A 150 -12.08 4.00 7.84
N ARG A 151 -13.41 3.84 7.93
CA ARG A 151 -14.39 4.60 7.10
C ARG A 151 -14.31 6.11 7.24
N ASP A 152 -13.97 6.59 8.43
CA ASP A 152 -13.89 8.01 8.75
C ASP A 152 -12.50 8.62 8.57
N GLY A 153 -11.56 7.83 8.03
CA GLY A 153 -10.21 8.26 7.66
C GLY A 153 -9.26 8.47 8.84
N LEU A 154 -9.72 8.43 10.10
CA LEU A 154 -8.86 8.77 11.24
C LEU A 154 -7.72 7.76 11.44
N ILE A 155 -8.00 6.46 11.35
CA ILE A 155 -6.97 5.41 11.42
C ILE A 155 -5.92 5.61 10.32
N LEU A 156 -6.35 5.87 9.09
CA LEU A 156 -5.46 6.06 7.95
C LEU A 156 -4.61 7.33 8.12
N CYS A 157 -5.18 8.43 8.63
CA CYS A 157 -4.43 9.64 8.95
C CYS A 157 -3.35 9.39 10.01
N LYS A 158 -3.69 8.65 11.07
CA LYS A 158 -2.72 8.31 12.14
C LYS A 158 -1.61 7.41 11.62
N LEU A 159 -1.97 6.42 10.80
CA LEU A 159 -1.01 5.53 10.12
C LEU A 159 -0.07 6.32 9.18
N ILE A 160 -0.57 7.32 8.46
CA ILE A 160 0.27 8.20 7.62
C ILE A 160 1.31 8.94 8.48
N ASN A 161 0.90 9.50 9.61
CA ASN A 161 1.81 10.21 10.52
C ASN A 161 2.79 9.29 11.24
N ASP A 162 2.43 8.03 11.50
CA ASP A 162 3.37 7.04 12.02
C ASP A 162 4.45 6.70 10.98
N SER A 163 4.04 6.44 9.73
CA SER A 163 4.97 6.16 8.63
C SER A 163 5.84 7.36 8.25
N VAL A 164 5.27 8.56 8.20
CA VAL A 164 5.98 9.80 7.87
C VAL A 164 5.51 10.90 8.83
N PRO A 165 6.27 11.16 9.92
CA PRO A 165 5.94 12.17 10.90
C PRO A 165 5.67 13.54 10.29
N ASP A 166 4.79 14.31 10.94
CA ASP A 166 4.41 15.68 10.59
C ASP A 166 3.79 15.87 9.19
N THR A 167 3.33 14.79 8.54
CA THR A 167 2.62 14.87 7.25
C THR A 167 1.26 15.55 7.39
N ILE A 168 0.51 15.20 8.43
CA ILE A 168 -0.85 15.68 8.69
C ILE A 168 -0.87 16.42 10.02
N ASP A 169 -1.29 17.68 9.98
CA ASP A 169 -1.65 18.42 11.18
C ASP A 169 -2.96 17.86 11.75
N THR A 170 -2.88 17.13 12.85
CA THR A 170 -4.04 16.43 13.45
C THR A 170 -5.16 17.39 13.86
N ARG A 171 -4.89 18.68 14.02
CA ARG A 171 -5.89 19.72 14.36
C ARG A 171 -6.89 19.97 13.23
N VAL A 172 -6.56 19.62 11.99
CA VAL A 172 -7.49 19.76 10.86
C VAL A 172 -8.47 18.60 10.75
N LEU A 173 -8.27 17.53 11.53
CA LEU A 173 -9.10 16.33 11.47
C LEU A 173 -10.41 16.54 12.23
N ASN A 174 -11.49 16.05 11.63
CA ASN A 174 -12.77 15.97 12.31
C ASN A 174 -12.77 14.76 13.26
N ILE A 175 -12.72 15.00 14.56
CA ILE A 175 -12.73 13.97 15.60
C ILE A 175 -14.16 13.80 16.16
N PRO A 176 -14.71 12.57 16.25
CA PRO A 176 -16.01 12.32 16.85
C PRO A 176 -15.98 12.59 18.36
N THR A 177 -17.11 13.02 18.91
CA THR A 177 -17.31 13.06 20.36
C THR A 177 -18.52 12.21 20.72
N ALA A 178 -18.62 11.74 21.97
CA ALA A 178 -19.73 10.90 22.43
C ALA A 178 -21.13 11.53 22.19
N ARG A 179 -21.21 12.86 22.07
CA ARG A 179 -22.46 13.59 21.80
C ARG A 179 -22.64 13.98 20.34
N LYS A 180 -21.60 13.87 19.53
CA LYS A 180 -21.59 14.34 18.14
C LYS A 180 -20.77 13.37 17.29
N PRO A 181 -21.41 12.32 16.73
CA PRO A 181 -20.78 11.47 15.74
C PRO A 181 -20.46 12.27 14.47
N LEU A 182 -19.54 11.75 13.67
CA LEU A 182 -19.21 12.35 12.38
C LEU A 182 -20.38 12.18 11.41
N ASN A 183 -20.72 13.25 10.69
CA ASN A 183 -21.66 13.18 9.58
C ASN A 183 -20.91 12.82 8.29
N ALA A 184 -21.65 12.47 7.23
CA ALA A 184 -21.07 12.08 5.94
C ALA A 184 -20.10 13.14 5.39
N PHE A 185 -20.43 14.43 5.52
CA PHE A 185 -19.58 15.51 5.03
C PHE A 185 -18.20 15.54 5.74
N LYS A 186 -18.18 15.44 7.07
CA LYS A 186 -16.93 15.41 7.85
C LYS A 186 -16.10 14.15 7.57
N ILE A 187 -16.75 13.02 7.33
CA ILE A 187 -16.08 11.79 6.88
C ILE A 187 -15.41 12.02 5.53
N THR A 188 -16.12 12.62 4.57
CA THR A 188 -15.55 12.98 3.26
C THR A 188 -14.37 13.94 3.40
N GLU A 189 -14.45 14.95 4.28
CA GLU A 189 -13.34 15.88 4.55
C GLU A 189 -12.10 15.13 5.06
N ASN A 190 -12.25 14.27 6.06
CA ASN A 190 -11.14 13.45 6.57
C ASN A 190 -10.57 12.54 5.48
N ASN A 191 -11.41 11.88 4.70
CA ASN A 191 -10.96 10.96 3.64
C ASN A 191 -10.25 11.70 2.50
N ASN A 192 -10.63 12.94 2.20
CA ASN A 192 -9.89 13.78 1.25
C ASN A 192 -8.48 14.14 1.79
N ILE A 193 -8.35 14.36 3.10
CA ILE A 193 -7.05 14.56 3.76
C ILE A 193 -6.22 13.28 3.65
N VAL A 194 -6.79 12.10 3.89
CA VAL A 194 -6.10 10.80 3.70
C VAL A 194 -5.52 10.70 2.29
N ILE A 195 -6.35 10.92 1.26
CA ILE A 195 -5.93 10.76 -0.15
C ILE A 195 -4.84 11.78 -0.52
N THR A 196 -5.03 13.05 -0.14
CA THR A 196 -4.06 14.11 -0.46
C THR A 196 -2.73 13.87 0.26
N SER A 197 -2.78 13.42 1.51
CA SER A 197 -1.57 13.17 2.32
C SER A 197 -0.84 11.92 1.87
N ALA A 198 -1.58 10.84 1.57
CA ALA A 198 -1.02 9.63 0.96
C ALA A 198 -0.32 9.94 -0.37
N LYS A 199 -0.93 10.78 -1.21
CA LYS A 199 -0.31 11.30 -2.44
C LYS A 199 0.96 12.11 -2.15
N GLY A 200 0.94 12.94 -1.12
CA GLY A 200 2.09 13.76 -0.68
C GLY A 200 3.29 12.94 -0.21
N ILE A 201 3.07 11.80 0.44
CA ILE A 201 4.13 10.85 0.82
C ILE A 201 4.51 9.89 -0.32
N GLY A 202 3.85 10.02 -1.48
CA GLY A 202 4.15 9.30 -2.70
C GLY A 202 3.49 7.93 -2.84
N CYS A 203 2.36 7.69 -2.18
CA CYS A 203 1.50 6.56 -2.51
C CYS A 203 0.78 6.80 -3.84
N SER A 204 0.54 5.74 -4.60
CA SER A 204 -0.28 5.74 -5.80
C SER A 204 -1.76 5.61 -5.40
N VAL A 205 -2.48 6.74 -5.47
CA VAL A 205 -3.90 6.85 -5.09
C VAL A 205 -4.81 7.20 -6.27
N VAL A 206 -4.37 6.92 -7.50
CA VAL A 206 -5.10 7.31 -8.73
C VAL A 206 -6.49 6.67 -8.82
N ASN A 207 -6.63 5.46 -8.27
CA ASN A 207 -7.86 4.67 -8.36
C ASN A 207 -8.65 4.60 -7.04
N ILE A 208 -8.41 5.52 -6.09
CA ILE A 208 -9.12 5.56 -4.81
C ILE A 208 -9.63 6.97 -4.50
N GLY A 209 -10.95 7.08 -4.34
CA GLY A 209 -11.66 8.29 -3.93
C GLY A 209 -12.14 8.23 -2.47
N SER A 210 -12.61 9.36 -1.94
CA SER A 210 -13.07 9.45 -0.55
C SER A 210 -14.31 8.59 -0.29
N SER A 211 -15.14 8.40 -1.31
CA SER A 211 -16.27 7.46 -1.29
C SER A 211 -15.83 6.01 -1.13
N ASP A 212 -14.71 5.61 -1.74
CA ASP A 212 -14.22 4.23 -1.66
C ASP A 212 -13.80 3.86 -0.23
N ILE A 213 -13.24 4.83 0.50
CA ILE A 213 -12.90 4.70 1.92
C ILE A 213 -14.17 4.68 2.78
N SER A 214 -15.09 5.63 2.56
CA SER A 214 -16.32 5.70 3.36
C SER A 214 -17.27 4.51 3.11
N ASP A 215 -17.17 3.88 1.96
CA ASP A 215 -17.95 2.69 1.60
C ASP A 215 -17.26 1.37 2.01
N SER A 216 -16.12 1.45 2.71
CA SER A 216 -15.33 0.30 3.17
C SER A 216 -14.87 -0.64 2.05
N LYS A 217 -14.45 -0.12 0.89
CA LYS A 217 -13.93 -0.97 -0.21
C LYS A 217 -12.62 -1.64 0.21
N GLU A 218 -12.69 -2.92 0.54
CA GLU A 218 -11.68 -3.62 1.33
C GLU A 218 -10.34 -3.73 0.61
N HIS A 219 -10.35 -4.09 -0.66
CA HIS A 219 -9.13 -4.23 -1.47
C HIS A 219 -8.38 -2.90 -1.65
N LEU A 220 -9.11 -1.79 -1.82
CA LEU A 220 -8.52 -0.46 -1.96
C LEU A 220 -7.94 0.03 -0.63
N ILE A 221 -8.67 -0.15 0.47
CA ILE A 221 -8.20 0.22 1.81
C ILE A 221 -6.98 -0.62 2.19
N LEU A 222 -7.01 -1.94 1.95
CA LEU A 222 -5.86 -2.82 2.25
C LEU A 222 -4.63 -2.44 1.42
N GLY A 223 -4.82 -2.18 0.12
CA GLY A 223 -3.75 -1.71 -0.76
C GLY A 223 -3.16 -0.36 -0.31
N LEU A 224 -4.01 0.58 0.12
CA LEU A 224 -3.56 1.86 0.65
C LEU A 224 -2.78 1.70 1.97
N ILE A 225 -3.27 0.88 2.89
CA ILE A 225 -2.58 0.55 4.15
C ILE A 225 -1.20 -0.02 3.85
N TRP A 226 -1.09 -0.98 2.94
CA TRP A 226 0.20 -1.53 2.52
C TRP A 226 1.14 -0.44 2.00
N GLN A 227 0.68 0.42 1.10
CA GLN A 227 1.51 1.48 0.54
C GLN A 227 2.01 2.46 1.62
N ILE A 228 1.17 2.80 2.61
CA ILE A 228 1.55 3.67 3.72
C ILE A 228 2.60 2.99 4.62
N ILE A 229 2.37 1.72 5.00
CA ILE A 229 3.32 0.95 5.83
C ILE A 229 4.66 0.80 5.10
N ARG A 230 4.62 0.42 3.81
CA ARG A 230 5.81 0.29 2.96
C ARG A 230 6.61 1.59 2.91
N ARG A 231 5.92 2.74 2.79
CA ARG A 231 6.60 4.04 2.82
C ARG A 231 7.36 4.27 4.12
N GLY A 232 6.74 4.01 5.28
CA GLY A 232 7.41 4.18 6.57
C GLY A 232 8.60 3.24 6.76
N LEU A 233 8.44 1.97 6.40
CA LEU A 233 9.51 0.97 6.53
C LEU A 233 10.72 1.27 5.65
N LEU A 234 10.49 1.71 4.41
CA LEU A 234 11.55 1.96 3.43
C LEU A 234 12.17 3.36 3.53
N ALA A 235 11.50 4.33 4.18
CA ALA A 235 12.03 5.67 4.36
C ALA A 235 13.31 5.69 5.22
N GLN A 236 13.50 4.69 6.08
CA GLN A 236 14.71 4.51 6.88
C GLN A 236 15.87 3.91 6.07
N VAL A 237 15.60 3.29 4.91
CA VAL A 237 16.62 2.67 4.06
C VAL A 237 17.17 3.74 3.10
N ASP A 238 17.86 4.71 3.67
CA ASP A 238 18.45 5.85 2.94
C ASP A 238 19.92 6.02 3.35
N ILE A 239 20.81 6.28 2.39
CA ILE A 239 22.24 6.44 2.64
C ILE A 239 22.57 7.66 3.50
N LYS A 240 21.69 8.67 3.53
CA LYS A 240 21.83 9.84 4.42
C LYS A 240 21.61 9.47 5.88
N ILE A 241 20.78 8.46 6.12
CA ILE A 241 20.51 7.93 7.46
C ILE A 241 21.56 6.87 7.81
N HIS A 242 21.92 6.04 6.82
CA HIS A 242 22.89 4.94 6.94
C HIS A 242 24.03 5.10 5.93
N PRO A 243 25.05 5.95 6.18
CA PRO A 243 26.21 6.10 5.30
C PRO A 243 26.95 4.77 5.06
N GLU A 244 26.87 3.83 6.01
CA GLU A 244 27.41 2.48 5.91
C GLU A 244 26.86 1.66 4.73
N LEU A 245 25.72 2.06 4.14
CA LEU A 245 25.18 1.46 2.91
C LEU A 245 26.17 1.50 1.74
N TYR A 246 27.16 2.40 1.78
CA TYR A 246 28.31 2.40 0.86
C TYR A 246 28.96 1.02 0.67
N ARG A 247 28.99 0.19 1.72
CA ARG A 247 29.57 -1.16 1.68
C ARG A 247 28.81 -2.14 0.77
N LEU A 248 27.64 -1.75 0.28
CA LEU A 248 26.82 -2.54 -0.65
C LEU A 248 27.15 -2.31 -2.13
N CYS A 249 28.07 -1.39 -2.46
CA CYS A 249 28.58 -1.22 -3.82
C CYS A 249 29.28 -2.51 -4.30
N GLU A 250 28.93 -2.97 -5.50
CA GLU A 250 29.62 -4.09 -6.15
C GLU A 250 30.95 -3.63 -6.79
N GLU A 251 31.81 -4.57 -7.21
CA GLU A 251 33.10 -4.23 -7.81
C GLU A 251 32.93 -3.42 -9.11
N GLY A 252 33.53 -2.23 -9.15
CA GLY A 252 33.45 -1.33 -10.29
C GLY A 252 32.22 -0.42 -10.31
N GLU A 253 31.38 -0.48 -9.27
CA GLU A 253 30.21 0.37 -9.11
C GLU A 253 30.55 1.66 -8.35
N THR A 254 29.88 2.76 -8.71
CA THR A 254 30.01 4.04 -8.01
C THR A 254 28.89 4.25 -6.99
N ILE A 255 29.04 5.24 -6.10
CA ILE A 255 27.97 5.63 -5.17
C ILE A 255 26.72 6.09 -5.93
N ASP A 256 26.90 6.80 -7.04
CA ASP A 256 25.80 7.26 -7.88
C ASP A 256 24.95 6.10 -8.42
N ASP A 257 25.58 4.94 -8.69
CA ASP A 257 24.85 3.76 -9.14
C ASP A 257 24.04 3.12 -8.01
N LEU A 258 24.56 3.13 -6.78
CA LEU A 258 23.82 2.70 -5.59
C LEU A 258 22.63 3.63 -5.30
N LEU A 259 22.82 4.95 -5.42
CA LEU A 259 21.78 5.97 -5.26
C LEU A 259 20.66 5.88 -6.31
N ARG A 260 20.90 5.21 -7.45
CA ARG A 260 19.86 4.98 -8.46
C ARG A 260 18.88 3.88 -8.07
N LEU A 261 19.21 3.05 -7.09
CA LEU A 261 18.39 1.92 -6.68
C LEU A 261 17.19 2.36 -5.86
N THR A 262 16.12 1.58 -5.93
CA THR A 262 15.01 1.71 -4.99
C THR A 262 15.38 1.11 -3.62
N PRO A 263 14.73 1.55 -2.53
CA PRO A 263 14.96 0.98 -1.21
C PRO A 263 14.83 -0.56 -1.15
N ASP A 264 13.88 -1.15 -1.88
CA ASP A 264 13.70 -2.60 -1.95
C ASP A 264 14.90 -3.30 -2.60
N GLN A 265 15.50 -2.68 -3.61
CA GLN A 265 16.72 -3.18 -4.26
C GLN A 265 17.94 -3.05 -3.34
N ILE A 266 18.02 -1.97 -2.55
CA ILE A 266 19.05 -1.82 -1.51
C ILE A 266 18.91 -2.93 -0.47
N LEU A 267 17.68 -3.26 -0.03
CA LEU A 267 17.45 -4.38 0.89
C LEU A 267 17.86 -5.73 0.28
N LEU A 268 17.62 -5.98 -1.01
CA LEU A 268 18.11 -7.18 -1.70
C LEU A 268 19.64 -7.24 -1.73
N ARG A 269 20.32 -6.11 -1.97
CA ARG A 269 21.78 -6.04 -1.93
C ARG A 269 22.31 -6.29 -0.53
N TRP A 270 21.71 -5.65 0.48
CA TRP A 270 22.02 -5.83 1.88
C TRP A 270 21.89 -7.29 2.32
N PHE A 271 20.79 -7.95 1.96
CA PHE A 271 20.56 -9.36 2.26
C PHE A 271 21.70 -10.21 1.66
N ASN A 272 21.99 -10.00 0.38
CA ASN A 272 23.03 -10.77 -0.32
C ASN A 272 24.44 -10.47 0.15
N TYR A 273 24.74 -9.24 0.58
CA TYR A 273 26.01 -8.89 1.21
C TYR A 273 26.28 -9.78 2.43
N HIS A 274 25.28 -9.93 3.30
CA HIS A 274 25.39 -10.79 4.48
C HIS A 274 25.45 -12.28 4.14
N LEU A 275 24.69 -12.75 3.16
CA LEU A 275 24.80 -14.14 2.68
C LEU A 275 26.19 -14.44 2.12
N LYS A 276 26.76 -13.52 1.32
CA LYS A 276 28.12 -13.65 0.76
C LYS A 276 29.15 -13.68 1.89
N ALA A 277 29.04 -12.77 2.87
CA ALA A 277 29.91 -12.74 4.04
C ALA A 277 29.83 -14.02 4.88
N ALA A 278 28.65 -14.64 4.96
CA ALA A 278 28.44 -15.93 5.63
C ALA A 278 28.94 -17.16 4.84
N GLY A 279 29.46 -16.96 3.60
CA GLY A 279 29.89 -18.03 2.70
C GLY A 279 28.74 -18.87 2.14
N TRP A 280 27.52 -18.32 2.14
CA TRP A 280 26.34 -19.01 1.63
C TRP A 280 26.24 -18.94 0.11
N LYS A 281 25.90 -20.06 -0.53
CA LYS A 281 25.96 -20.20 -2.00
C LYS A 281 24.74 -19.63 -2.73
N ARG A 282 23.60 -19.51 -2.04
CA ARG A 282 22.36 -19.02 -2.66
C ARG A 282 22.35 -17.50 -2.63
N ARG A 283 21.76 -16.91 -3.67
CA ARG A 283 21.47 -15.47 -3.79
C ARG A 283 19.96 -15.26 -3.77
N VAL A 284 19.51 -14.17 -3.15
CA VAL A 284 18.12 -13.74 -3.09
C VAL A 284 17.89 -12.65 -4.13
N ASN A 285 16.91 -12.84 -5.01
CA ASN A 285 16.53 -11.88 -6.05
C ASN A 285 15.08 -11.38 -5.89
N ASN A 286 14.31 -12.00 -4.99
CA ASN A 286 12.94 -11.63 -4.68
C ASN A 286 12.62 -11.98 -3.21
N PHE A 287 11.63 -11.32 -2.63
CA PHE A 287 11.15 -11.60 -1.27
C PHE A 287 9.99 -12.61 -1.25
N SER A 288 9.91 -13.51 -2.24
CA SER A 288 8.87 -14.56 -2.31
C SER A 288 9.50 -15.95 -2.33
N ARG A 289 9.74 -16.51 -3.51
CA ARG A 289 10.25 -17.88 -3.70
C ARG A 289 11.65 -18.07 -3.13
N ASP A 290 12.50 -17.04 -3.19
CA ASP A 290 13.89 -17.19 -2.76
C ASP A 290 14.02 -17.26 -1.23
N VAL A 291 12.99 -16.87 -0.48
CA VAL A 291 13.01 -16.86 1.00
C VAL A 291 12.00 -17.81 1.63
N SER A 292 11.11 -18.42 0.85
CA SER A 292 9.96 -19.19 1.36
C SER A 292 10.31 -20.51 2.04
N ASP A 293 11.53 -21.01 1.87
CA ASP A 293 12.02 -22.21 2.55
C ASP A 293 12.73 -21.93 3.89
N GLY A 294 12.86 -20.65 4.27
CA GLY A 294 13.48 -20.20 5.53
C GLY A 294 15.00 -20.37 5.64
N GLU A 295 15.68 -20.93 4.64
CA GLU A 295 17.14 -21.18 4.72
C GLU A 295 17.92 -19.88 4.69
N ASN A 296 17.59 -19.01 3.73
CA ASN A 296 18.25 -17.71 3.57
C ASN A 296 18.03 -16.83 4.80
N TYR A 297 16.84 -16.84 5.41
CA TYR A 297 16.61 -16.15 6.68
C TYR A 297 17.41 -16.73 7.84
N THR A 298 17.54 -18.06 7.93
CA THR A 298 18.33 -18.71 8.98
C THR A 298 19.78 -18.22 8.94
N ILE A 299 20.37 -18.15 7.75
CA ILE A 299 21.73 -17.66 7.56
C ILE A 299 21.83 -16.17 7.85
N LEU A 300 20.91 -15.35 7.34
CA LEU A 300 20.91 -13.91 7.57
C LEU A 300 20.84 -13.57 9.06
N LEU A 301 19.87 -14.15 9.79
CA LEU A 301 19.71 -13.90 11.23
C LEU A 301 20.96 -14.31 12.01
N ASN A 302 21.56 -15.46 11.69
CA ASN A 302 22.82 -15.89 12.30
C ASN A 302 23.99 -14.96 11.96
N GLN A 303 24.04 -14.41 10.74
CA GLN A 303 25.10 -13.48 10.34
C GLN A 303 24.99 -12.14 11.09
N LEU A 304 23.76 -11.67 11.33
CA LEU A 304 23.50 -10.41 12.05
C LEU A 304 23.74 -10.55 13.56
N LYS A 305 23.29 -11.66 14.15
CA LYS A 305 23.36 -11.93 15.60
C LYS A 305 23.70 -13.40 15.86
N PRO A 306 24.97 -13.81 15.68
CA PRO A 306 25.38 -15.21 15.81
C PRO A 306 25.17 -15.78 17.21
N ASP A 307 25.24 -14.94 18.25
CA ASP A 307 25.10 -15.36 19.65
C ASP A 307 23.66 -15.76 20.02
N GLU A 308 22.66 -15.13 19.39
CA GLU A 308 21.23 -15.34 19.67
C GLU A 308 20.55 -16.21 18.61
N CYS A 309 21.01 -16.15 17.36
CA CYS A 309 20.39 -16.80 16.21
C CYS A 309 21.25 -17.96 15.70
N SER A 310 20.85 -19.20 15.99
CA SER A 310 21.57 -20.39 15.53
C SER A 310 21.22 -20.81 14.10
N ARG A 311 22.15 -21.53 13.43
CA ARG A 311 21.91 -22.21 12.14
C ARG A 311 21.21 -23.57 12.27
N ALA A 312 20.82 -23.98 13.48
CA ALA A 312 20.10 -25.23 13.73
C ALA A 312 18.86 -25.46 12.82
N PRO A 313 18.06 -24.44 12.45
CA PRO A 313 16.89 -24.64 11.60
C PRO A 313 17.19 -25.26 10.21
N LEU A 314 18.43 -25.13 9.71
CA LEU A 314 18.82 -25.76 8.44
C LEU A 314 18.73 -27.30 8.46
N GLN A 315 18.75 -27.92 9.64
CA GLN A 315 18.62 -29.36 9.80
C GLN A 315 17.16 -29.83 9.85
N THR A 316 16.21 -28.93 10.08
CA THR A 316 14.79 -29.26 10.14
C THR A 316 14.24 -29.50 8.74
N ARG A 317 13.70 -30.70 8.50
CA ARG A 317 13.17 -31.12 7.19
C ARG A 317 11.81 -30.50 6.87
N ASP A 318 10.97 -30.32 7.89
CA ASP A 318 9.66 -29.72 7.70
C ASP A 318 9.79 -28.20 7.56
N VAL A 319 9.37 -27.68 6.41
CA VAL A 319 9.55 -26.26 6.06
C VAL A 319 8.73 -25.35 6.98
N ARG A 320 7.54 -25.79 7.41
CA ARG A 320 6.68 -24.99 8.30
C ARG A 320 7.27 -24.92 9.71
N GLN A 321 7.81 -26.02 10.20
CA GLN A 321 8.54 -26.06 11.47
C GLN A 321 9.81 -25.19 11.41
N ARG A 322 10.55 -25.26 10.30
CA ARG A 322 11.73 -24.40 10.07
C ARG A 322 11.34 -22.92 10.06
N ALA A 323 10.25 -22.56 9.39
CA ALA A 323 9.75 -21.19 9.35
C ALA A 323 9.41 -20.67 10.76
N GLU A 324 8.78 -21.48 11.62
CA GLU A 324 8.54 -21.09 13.02
C GLU A 324 9.85 -20.91 13.79
N GLN A 325 10.84 -21.79 13.61
CA GLN A 325 12.15 -21.63 14.27
C GLN A 325 12.89 -20.36 13.80
N VAL A 326 12.79 -20.01 12.51
CA VAL A 326 13.31 -18.74 11.98
C VAL A 326 12.65 -17.56 12.67
N LEU A 327 11.33 -17.59 12.86
CA LEU A 327 10.61 -16.51 13.55
C LEU A 327 10.89 -16.48 15.06
N GLN A 328 11.23 -17.62 15.68
CA GLN A 328 11.71 -17.66 17.07
C GLN A 328 13.09 -17.01 17.20
N ASN A 329 14.01 -17.27 16.27
CA ASN A 329 15.29 -16.56 16.20
C ASN A 329 15.07 -15.04 16.03
N ALA A 330 14.14 -14.65 15.13
CA ALA A 330 13.79 -13.24 14.96
C ALA A 330 13.17 -12.62 16.23
N ALA A 331 12.40 -13.38 17.00
CA ALA A 331 11.83 -12.93 18.26
C ALA A 331 12.89 -12.67 19.32
N ALA A 332 13.93 -13.51 19.39
CA ALA A 332 15.06 -13.35 20.34
C ALA A 332 15.78 -12.00 20.17
N ILE A 333 15.80 -11.46 18.95
CA ILE A 333 16.43 -10.17 18.64
C ILE A 333 15.43 -9.01 18.49
N GLY A 334 14.16 -9.20 18.88
CA GLY A 334 13.11 -8.17 18.85
C GLY A 334 12.51 -7.88 17.46
N CYS A 335 12.72 -8.74 16.46
CA CYS A 335 12.35 -8.50 15.07
C CYS A 335 11.19 -9.37 14.54
N ARG A 336 10.47 -10.12 15.38
CA ARG A 336 9.28 -10.90 14.98
C ARG A 336 8.06 -9.99 14.74
N LYS A 337 8.03 -9.32 13.58
CA LYS A 337 6.92 -8.48 13.11
C LYS A 337 6.54 -8.86 11.68
N TYR A 338 5.27 -8.64 11.30
CA TYR A 338 4.69 -8.83 9.96
C TYR A 338 4.64 -10.26 9.40
N LEU A 339 5.51 -11.17 9.82
CA LEU A 339 5.66 -12.48 9.19
C LEU A 339 5.22 -13.61 10.12
N THR A 340 4.40 -14.51 9.59
CA THR A 340 3.99 -15.76 10.22
C THR A 340 4.61 -16.96 9.50
N PRO A 341 4.63 -18.17 10.10
CA PRO A 341 5.12 -19.36 9.40
C PRO A 341 4.33 -19.65 8.11
N SER A 342 3.03 -19.35 8.10
CA SER A 342 2.17 -19.53 6.92
C SER A 342 2.58 -18.58 5.79
N SER A 343 2.72 -17.29 6.10
CA SER A 343 3.06 -16.26 5.11
C SER A 343 4.50 -16.36 4.60
N LEU A 344 5.42 -16.86 5.43
CA LEU A 344 6.79 -17.18 5.02
C LEU A 344 6.78 -18.30 3.97
N VAL A 345 6.14 -19.43 4.29
CA VAL A 345 6.12 -20.61 3.42
C VAL A 345 5.32 -20.37 2.13
N SER A 346 4.23 -19.59 2.21
CA SER A 346 3.48 -19.17 1.02
C SER A 346 4.27 -18.18 0.15
N GLY A 347 5.37 -17.61 0.66
CA GLY A 347 6.21 -16.66 -0.05
C GLY A 347 5.49 -15.32 -0.27
N ASN A 348 4.69 -14.86 0.70
CA ASN A 348 4.00 -13.57 0.58
C ASN A 348 5.02 -12.44 0.46
N PRO A 349 5.10 -11.73 -0.67
CA PRO A 349 6.18 -10.80 -0.92
C PRO A 349 6.10 -9.52 -0.08
N ARG A 350 4.88 -9.03 0.20
CA ARG A 350 4.67 -7.81 1.00
C ARG A 350 5.11 -8.03 2.45
N LEU A 351 4.68 -9.14 3.05
CA LEU A 351 5.03 -9.46 4.43
C LEU A 351 6.50 -9.83 4.60
N ASN A 352 7.11 -10.52 3.62
CA ASN A 352 8.54 -10.79 3.64
C ASN A 352 9.37 -9.50 3.47
N LEU A 353 8.98 -8.61 2.57
CA LEU A 353 9.62 -7.29 2.43
C LEU A 353 9.53 -6.50 3.74
N ALA A 354 8.34 -6.45 4.36
CA ALA A 354 8.15 -5.75 5.62
C ALA A 354 9.02 -6.32 6.75
N PHE A 355 9.13 -7.65 6.83
CA PHE A 355 10.01 -8.33 7.77
C PHE A 355 11.49 -7.99 7.54
N VAL A 356 11.95 -8.01 6.29
CA VAL A 356 13.33 -7.66 5.92
C VAL A 356 13.64 -6.20 6.23
N ALA A 357 12.73 -5.28 5.90
CA ALA A 357 12.90 -3.86 6.20
C ALA A 357 12.96 -3.61 7.72
N ASN A 358 12.08 -4.24 8.50
CA ASN A 358 12.12 -4.17 9.96
C ASN A 358 13.44 -4.72 10.53
N LEU A 359 13.96 -5.82 9.96
CA LEU A 359 15.24 -6.40 10.36
C LEU A 359 16.41 -5.45 10.05
N PHE A 360 16.42 -4.83 8.87
CA PHE A 360 17.42 -3.82 8.50
C PHE A 360 17.38 -2.62 9.44
N ASN A 361 16.19 -2.04 9.67
CA ASN A 361 16.01 -0.86 10.52
C ASN A 361 16.46 -1.10 11.97
N THR A 362 16.41 -2.36 12.45
CA THR A 362 16.87 -2.72 13.80
C THR A 362 18.34 -3.11 13.81
N TRP A 363 18.80 -3.85 12.79
CA TRP A 363 20.12 -4.45 12.73
C TRP A 363 20.73 -4.34 11.32
N PRO A 364 21.23 -3.15 10.90
CA PRO A 364 21.89 -3.02 9.60
C PRO A 364 23.11 -3.93 9.47
N GLY A 365 23.87 -4.12 10.55
CA GLY A 365 25.00 -5.06 10.58
C GLY A 365 26.16 -4.70 9.64
N LEU A 366 26.21 -3.46 9.14
CA LEU A 366 27.31 -2.97 8.33
C LEU A 366 28.33 -2.25 9.23
N ALA A 367 29.62 -2.43 8.94
CA ALA A 367 30.66 -1.74 9.68
C ALA A 367 30.66 -0.24 9.30
N PRO A 368 30.92 0.66 10.27
CA PRO A 368 31.00 2.08 9.99
C PRO A 368 32.10 2.39 8.97
N LEU A 369 31.96 3.52 8.30
CA LEU A 369 32.99 4.07 7.42
C LEU A 369 34.22 4.48 8.23
N ASP A 370 35.40 4.31 7.64
CA ASP A 370 36.62 4.87 8.23
C ASP A 370 36.74 6.39 7.98
N GLU A 371 37.70 7.06 8.63
CA GLU A 371 37.85 8.52 8.54
C GLU A 371 38.17 9.02 7.11
N GLN A 372 38.74 8.16 6.25
CA GLN A 372 39.07 8.52 4.88
C GLN A 372 37.84 8.34 3.99
N GLU A 373 37.15 7.20 4.10
CA GLU A 373 35.87 6.92 3.44
C GLU A 373 34.82 8.00 3.78
N ALA A 374 34.75 8.42 5.05
CA ALA A 374 33.84 9.47 5.49
C ALA A 374 34.18 10.84 4.91
N LYS A 375 35.46 11.15 4.64
CA LYS A 375 35.88 12.41 4.00
C LYS A 375 35.60 12.40 2.50
N ASP A 376 35.88 11.27 1.84
CA ASP A 376 35.57 11.08 0.43
C ASP A 376 34.04 11.14 0.20
N TYR A 377 33.24 10.69 1.19
CA TYR A 377 31.79 10.82 1.20
C TYR A 377 31.28 12.23 1.58
N GLY A 378 31.84 12.88 2.61
CA GLY A 378 31.41 14.20 3.06
C GLY A 378 31.61 15.31 2.02
N ALA A 379 32.50 15.11 1.05
CA ALA A 379 32.63 15.98 -0.13
C ALA A 379 31.47 15.84 -1.13
N VAL A 380 30.68 14.75 -1.05
CA VAL A 380 29.50 14.48 -1.89
C VAL A 380 28.23 15.13 -1.31
N GLU A 381 28.13 15.34 0.00
CA GLU A 381 26.96 15.95 0.65
C GLU A 381 26.70 17.42 0.24
N ASP A 382 27.73 18.16 -0.16
CA ASP A 382 27.58 19.55 -0.67
C ASP A 382 27.04 19.61 -2.11
N PHE A 383 26.84 18.47 -2.79
CA PHE A 383 26.33 18.42 -4.15
C PHE A 383 24.80 18.25 -4.18
N ASP A 384 24.11 19.40 -4.22
CA ASP A 384 22.77 19.58 -4.82
C ASP A 384 21.53 19.15 -4.00
N ALA A 385 21.44 19.60 -2.75
CA ALA A 385 20.22 19.47 -1.92
C ALA A 385 18.97 20.15 -2.55
N GLU A 386 19.16 21.17 -3.40
CA GLU A 386 18.07 21.87 -4.08
C GLU A 386 17.52 21.05 -5.25
N GLY A 387 18.40 20.51 -6.12
CA GLY A 387 18.02 19.64 -7.23
C GLY A 387 17.35 18.34 -6.78
N GLU A 388 17.74 17.77 -5.63
CA GLU A 388 17.05 16.61 -5.06
C GLU A 388 15.63 16.93 -4.56
N ARG A 389 15.43 18.09 -3.94
CA ARG A 389 14.09 18.53 -3.52
C ARG A 389 13.19 18.76 -4.74
N GLU A 390 13.69 19.44 -5.77
CA GLU A 390 12.96 19.65 -7.03
C GLU A 390 12.63 18.32 -7.70
N ALA A 391 13.59 17.40 -7.80
CA ALA A 391 13.37 16.08 -8.37
C ALA A 391 12.24 15.34 -7.64
N ARG A 392 12.24 15.34 -6.30
CA ARG A 392 11.17 14.72 -5.51
C ARG A 392 9.80 15.33 -5.79
N VAL A 393 9.70 16.66 -5.83
CA VAL A 393 8.45 17.36 -6.15
C VAL A 393 7.94 16.97 -7.54
N PHE A 394 8.83 16.93 -8.53
CA PHE A 394 8.50 16.55 -9.90
C PHE A 394 8.10 15.08 -10.03
N MET A 395 8.75 14.15 -9.31
CA MET A 395 8.33 12.75 -9.28
C MET A 395 6.93 12.59 -8.71
N LEU A 396 6.66 13.22 -7.55
CA LEU A 396 5.34 13.20 -6.92
C LEU A 396 4.28 13.77 -7.87
N TRP A 397 4.59 14.89 -8.53
CA TRP A 397 3.71 15.54 -9.49
C TRP A 397 3.46 14.70 -10.76
N LEU A 398 4.46 14.03 -11.31
CA LEU A 398 4.29 13.14 -12.47
C LEU A 398 3.44 11.92 -12.12
N ASN A 399 3.74 11.24 -11.00
CA ASN A 399 2.95 10.10 -10.52
C ASN A 399 1.50 10.47 -10.25
N SER A 400 1.31 11.69 -9.74
CA SER A 400 0.03 12.33 -9.52
C SER A 400 -0.85 12.43 -10.78
N LEU A 401 -0.27 12.45 -11.99
CA LEU A 401 -0.98 12.47 -13.27
C LEU A 401 -1.44 11.07 -13.73
N GLY A 402 -1.04 10.01 -13.02
CA GLY A 402 -1.33 8.62 -13.39
C GLY A 402 -0.56 8.19 -14.64
N VAL A 403 0.74 8.45 -14.66
CA VAL A 403 1.68 7.93 -15.67
C VAL A 403 2.14 6.51 -15.31
N GLU A 404 2.38 5.68 -16.33
CA GLU A 404 2.80 4.28 -16.18
C GLU A 404 4.05 3.97 -17.02
N PRO A 405 5.11 3.37 -16.46
CA PRO A 405 5.28 2.99 -15.05
C PRO A 405 5.44 4.22 -14.13
N GLY A 406 5.23 4.02 -12.82
CA GLY A 406 5.49 5.08 -11.83
C GLY A 406 6.95 5.56 -11.83
N VAL A 407 7.15 6.84 -11.56
CA VAL A 407 8.45 7.52 -11.46
C VAL A 407 8.98 7.42 -10.03
N PHE A 408 10.05 6.66 -9.85
CA PHE A 408 10.73 6.47 -8.56
C PHE A 408 12.13 7.09 -8.54
N ASN A 409 12.72 7.26 -9.73
CA ASN A 409 13.93 8.04 -9.96
C ASN A 409 13.71 8.89 -11.21
N LEU A 410 13.57 10.21 -11.01
CA LEU A 410 13.27 11.15 -12.10
C LEU A 410 14.28 11.04 -13.24
N PHE A 411 15.57 10.98 -12.92
CA PHE A 411 16.65 11.05 -13.91
C PHE A 411 16.82 9.75 -14.68
N GLU A 412 16.32 8.62 -14.17
CA GLU A 412 16.39 7.32 -14.83
C GLU A 412 15.08 6.97 -15.56
N ASN A 413 13.93 7.15 -14.92
CA ASN A 413 12.66 6.63 -15.44
C ASN A 413 12.10 7.43 -16.62
N ILE A 414 12.56 8.65 -16.85
CA ILE A 414 12.10 9.48 -17.98
C ILE A 414 12.96 9.33 -19.24
N LYS A 415 14.10 8.62 -19.16
CA LYS A 415 15.10 8.56 -20.23
C LYS A 415 14.54 8.06 -21.56
N ASP A 416 13.52 7.22 -21.53
CA ASP A 416 12.88 6.70 -22.74
C ASP A 416 11.82 7.62 -23.37
N GLY A 417 11.54 8.76 -22.72
CA GLY A 417 10.56 9.76 -23.13
C GLY A 417 9.10 9.38 -22.91
N LEU A 418 8.77 8.14 -22.52
CA LEU A 418 7.38 7.68 -22.43
C LEU A 418 6.62 8.41 -21.33
N ILE A 419 7.22 8.57 -20.16
CA ILE A 419 6.61 9.26 -19.02
C ILE A 419 6.30 10.72 -19.37
N ILE A 420 7.24 11.40 -20.04
CA ILE A 420 7.07 12.80 -20.44
C ILE A 420 5.94 12.92 -21.46
N LEU A 421 5.88 12.01 -22.44
CA LEU A 421 4.81 11.98 -23.44
C LEU A 421 3.45 11.67 -22.79
N GLN A 422 3.39 10.72 -21.85
CA GLN A 422 2.15 10.48 -21.11
C GLN A 422 1.71 11.70 -20.33
N ALA A 423 2.63 12.39 -19.64
CA ALA A 423 2.32 13.63 -18.95
C ALA A 423 1.78 14.71 -19.91
N PHE A 424 2.37 14.88 -21.10
CA PHE A 424 1.81 15.77 -22.14
C PHE A 424 0.37 15.39 -22.50
N ASP A 425 0.09 14.11 -22.75
CA ASP A 425 -1.25 13.66 -23.15
C ASP A 425 -2.27 13.74 -22.00
N LYS A 426 -1.83 13.65 -20.74
CA LYS A 426 -2.67 13.87 -19.56
C LYS A 426 -3.00 15.35 -19.35
N ILE A 427 -2.03 16.24 -19.61
CA ILE A 427 -2.20 17.70 -19.45
C ILE A 427 -2.98 18.29 -20.63
N LEU A 428 -2.68 17.82 -21.84
CA LEU A 428 -3.30 18.23 -23.10
C LEU A 428 -3.79 16.96 -23.82
N PRO A 429 -5.01 16.49 -23.54
CA PRO A 429 -5.58 15.31 -24.18
C PRO A 429 -5.52 15.35 -25.70
N GLY A 430 -4.88 14.34 -26.30
CA GLY A 430 -4.73 14.24 -27.76
C GLY A 430 -3.51 14.99 -28.32
N SER A 431 -2.66 15.56 -27.46
CA SER A 431 -1.41 16.21 -27.89
C SER A 431 -0.37 15.21 -28.42
N VAL A 432 -0.43 13.95 -27.99
CA VAL A 432 0.55 12.93 -28.37
C VAL A 432 0.01 12.01 -29.46
N VAL A 433 0.73 11.97 -30.58
CA VAL A 433 0.49 11.02 -31.66
C VAL A 433 1.21 9.71 -31.34
N TRP A 434 0.55 8.85 -30.56
CA TRP A 434 1.12 7.58 -30.06
C TRP A 434 1.67 6.64 -31.14
N ARG A 435 1.22 6.77 -32.40
CA ARG A 435 1.77 6.01 -33.54
C ARG A 435 3.23 6.34 -33.86
N ARG A 436 3.72 7.52 -33.44
CA ARG A 436 5.12 7.95 -33.62
C ARG A 436 6.02 7.52 -32.46
N VAL A 437 5.43 7.02 -31.37
CA VAL A 437 6.15 6.74 -30.13
C VAL A 437 6.62 5.29 -30.13
N SER A 438 7.91 5.09 -29.94
CA SER A 438 8.50 3.77 -29.74
C SER A 438 8.20 3.26 -28.33
N LYS A 439 7.55 2.11 -28.21
CA LYS A 439 7.29 1.43 -26.93
C LYS A 439 8.18 0.20 -26.74
N PRO A 440 8.57 -0.15 -25.49
CA PRO A 440 9.27 -1.39 -25.19
C PRO A 440 8.44 -2.58 -25.71
N ARG A 441 9.09 -3.58 -26.31
CA ARG A 441 8.38 -4.82 -26.67
C ARG A 441 8.09 -5.56 -25.37
N GLY A 442 6.81 -5.64 -24.99
CA GLY A 442 6.39 -6.55 -23.93
C GLY A 442 6.78 -7.98 -24.31
N GLY A 443 7.50 -8.68 -23.43
CA GLY A 443 7.43 -10.14 -23.41
C GLY A 443 5.98 -10.58 -23.19
N PRO A 444 5.68 -11.89 -23.25
CA PRO A 444 4.34 -12.37 -22.93
C PRO A 444 3.92 -11.75 -21.59
N ALA A 445 2.78 -11.05 -21.59
CA ALA A 445 2.22 -10.50 -20.38
C ALA A 445 2.19 -11.63 -19.34
N PRO A 446 2.71 -11.40 -18.11
CA PRO A 446 2.29 -12.24 -17.00
C PRO A 446 0.76 -12.26 -17.06
N THR A 447 0.16 -13.44 -16.97
CA THR A 447 -1.28 -13.58 -16.78
C THR A 447 -1.74 -12.52 -15.76
N MET A 448 -2.83 -11.80 -16.03
CA MET A 448 -3.33 -10.66 -15.23
C MET A 448 -3.46 -10.90 -13.72
N MET A 449 -3.24 -12.13 -13.25
CA MET A 449 -3.21 -12.53 -11.85
C MET A 449 -1.85 -12.32 -11.16
N ASP A 450 -0.75 -12.10 -11.89
CA ASP A 450 0.63 -12.02 -11.35
C ASP A 450 1.25 -10.61 -11.47
N SER A 451 0.69 -9.71 -12.26
CA SER A 451 1.24 -8.37 -12.52
C SER A 451 0.94 -7.36 -11.41
N GLU A 452 -0.28 -7.39 -10.84
CA GLU A 452 -0.67 -6.47 -9.76
C GLU A 452 0.17 -6.70 -8.48
N GLU A 453 0.46 -7.96 -8.14
CA GLU A 453 1.30 -8.28 -6.97
C GLU A 453 2.78 -7.90 -7.22
N GLN A 454 3.32 -8.00 -8.45
CA GLN A 454 4.70 -7.61 -8.78
C GLN A 454 4.92 -6.11 -8.86
N GLU A 455 3.95 -5.35 -9.38
CA GLU A 455 3.99 -3.89 -9.40
C GLU A 455 3.95 -3.30 -7.98
N ASP A 456 3.20 -3.93 -7.05
CA ASP A 456 3.07 -3.46 -5.66
C ASP A 456 4.31 -3.69 -4.77
N ILE A 457 5.24 -4.54 -5.19
CA ILE A 457 6.53 -4.80 -4.48
C ILE A 457 7.66 -3.95 -5.09
N GLY A 458 7.40 -3.22 -6.18
CA GLY A 458 8.43 -2.39 -6.82
C GLY A 458 9.61 -3.16 -7.42
N VAL A 459 9.48 -4.48 -7.64
CA VAL A 459 10.47 -5.27 -8.37
C VAL A 459 10.16 -5.20 -9.86
N THR A 460 10.17 -3.99 -10.41
CA THR A 460 10.25 -3.82 -11.86
C THR A 460 11.68 -3.42 -12.22
N PRO A 461 12.34 -4.11 -13.17
CA PRO A 461 13.50 -3.55 -13.83
C PRO A 461 12.99 -2.35 -14.65
N ASN A 462 12.89 -1.17 -14.03
CA ASN A 462 12.47 0.08 -14.68
C ASN A 462 13.53 0.64 -15.64
N GLN A 463 14.46 -0.20 -16.12
CA GLN A 463 15.31 0.14 -17.24
C GLN A 463 14.54 -0.17 -18.52
N SER A 464 14.20 0.89 -19.25
CA SER A 464 13.60 0.78 -20.58
C SER A 464 14.44 -0.16 -21.45
N THR A 465 13.81 -1.19 -22.04
CA THR A 465 14.46 -2.07 -23.02
C THR A 465 14.58 -1.45 -24.42
N LEU A 466 14.17 -0.18 -24.59
CA LEU A 466 14.34 0.55 -25.84
C LEU A 466 15.82 0.82 -26.09
N SER A 467 16.23 0.69 -27.36
CA SER A 467 17.56 1.14 -27.78
C SER A 467 17.69 2.65 -27.61
N ARG A 468 18.90 3.13 -27.28
CA ARG A 468 19.19 4.56 -27.11
C ARG A 468 18.66 5.41 -28.28
N PHE A 469 18.79 4.93 -29.51
CA PHE A 469 18.26 5.61 -30.69
C PHE A 469 16.74 5.89 -30.59
N LYS A 470 15.95 4.90 -30.18
CA LYS A 470 14.49 5.05 -30.01
C LYS A 470 14.12 5.94 -28.82
N GLN A 471 14.91 5.89 -27.75
CA GLN A 471 14.77 6.80 -26.61
C GLN A 471 14.99 8.25 -27.06
N VAL A 472 16.01 8.50 -27.88
CA VAL A 472 16.28 9.82 -28.46
C VAL A 472 15.15 10.28 -29.39
N GLU A 473 14.56 9.39 -30.20
CA GLU A 473 13.39 9.73 -31.03
C GLU A 473 12.20 10.18 -30.17
N ASN A 474 11.86 9.41 -29.13
CA ASN A 474 10.76 9.74 -28.21
C ASN A 474 11.01 11.07 -27.47
N THR A 475 12.19 11.26 -26.92
CA THR A 475 12.56 12.48 -26.16
C THR A 475 12.67 13.70 -27.07
N ASN A 476 13.14 13.55 -28.31
CA ASN A 476 13.08 14.63 -29.31
C ASN A 476 11.63 15.03 -29.60
N TYR A 477 10.73 14.05 -29.74
CA TYR A 477 9.30 14.33 -29.94
C TYR A 477 8.70 15.07 -28.72
N ALA A 478 9.06 14.68 -27.49
CA ALA A 478 8.65 15.40 -26.30
C ALA A 478 9.14 16.86 -26.27
N VAL A 479 10.40 17.11 -26.68
CA VAL A 479 10.95 18.48 -26.80
C VAL A 479 10.25 19.27 -27.90
N GLU A 480 9.92 18.63 -29.03
CA GLU A 480 9.16 19.25 -30.12
C GLU A 480 7.77 19.68 -29.65
N LEU A 481 7.04 18.80 -28.96
CA LEU A 481 5.74 19.10 -28.35
C LEU A 481 5.85 20.27 -27.37
N GLY A 482 6.88 20.28 -26.51
CA GLY A 482 7.06 21.38 -25.58
C GLY A 482 7.26 22.73 -26.28
N LYS A 483 8.08 22.77 -27.34
CA LYS A 483 8.29 23.98 -28.14
C LYS A 483 7.01 24.45 -28.85
N GLN A 484 6.23 23.51 -29.40
CA GLN A 484 4.94 23.80 -30.03
C GLN A 484 3.92 24.38 -29.05
N ASN A 485 3.98 23.98 -27.78
CA ASN A 485 3.12 24.46 -26.71
C ASN A 485 3.71 25.64 -25.92
N GLY A 486 4.70 26.35 -26.48
CA GLY A 486 5.22 27.61 -25.92
C GLY A 486 6.18 27.46 -24.73
N MET A 487 6.65 26.25 -24.43
CA MET A 487 7.66 26.04 -23.40
C MET A 487 9.02 26.61 -23.84
N ARG A 488 9.73 27.23 -22.90
CA ARG A 488 11.07 27.79 -23.15
C ARG A 488 12.14 26.72 -22.93
N LEU A 489 12.33 25.87 -23.94
CA LEU A 489 13.31 24.78 -23.95
C LEU A 489 14.61 25.18 -24.68
N VAL A 490 15.23 26.29 -24.26
CA VAL A 490 16.48 26.78 -24.86
C VAL A 490 17.63 25.88 -24.42
N GLY A 491 18.34 25.30 -25.38
CA GLY A 491 19.48 24.43 -25.11
C GLY A 491 19.14 23.02 -24.65
N ILE A 492 17.87 22.63 -24.57
CA ILE A 492 17.43 21.26 -24.25
C ILE A 492 17.17 20.49 -25.54
N GLN A 493 17.82 19.34 -25.69
CA GLN A 493 17.65 18.36 -26.78
C GLN A 493 17.17 17.01 -26.23
N GLY A 494 16.65 16.14 -27.10
CA GLY A 494 16.22 14.80 -26.68
C GLY A 494 17.37 13.98 -26.06
N ALA A 495 18.58 14.09 -26.62
CA ALA A 495 19.77 13.40 -26.11
C ALA A 495 20.08 13.77 -24.65
N ASP A 496 19.90 15.03 -24.25
CA ASP A 496 20.15 15.49 -22.88
C ASP A 496 19.25 14.79 -21.86
N ILE A 497 18.01 14.47 -22.27
CA ILE A 497 17.03 13.76 -21.45
C ILE A 497 17.42 12.28 -21.34
N VAL A 498 17.81 11.67 -22.45
CA VAL A 498 18.27 10.26 -22.49
C VAL A 498 19.53 10.06 -21.65
N ASP A 499 20.44 11.03 -21.67
CA ASP A 499 21.68 10.99 -20.92
C ASP A 499 21.48 11.37 -19.43
N GLY A 500 20.26 11.78 -19.04
CA GLY A 500 19.89 12.05 -17.64
C GLY A 500 20.50 13.34 -17.08
N SER A 501 20.73 14.35 -17.91
CA SER A 501 21.31 15.63 -17.49
C SER A 501 20.42 16.33 -16.45
N ARG A 502 20.86 16.38 -15.18
CA ARG A 502 20.04 16.80 -14.04
C ARG A 502 19.34 18.15 -14.27
N THR A 503 20.11 19.19 -14.56
CA THR A 503 19.58 20.56 -14.75
C THR A 503 18.60 20.65 -15.91
N LEU A 504 18.87 19.95 -17.02
CA LEU A 504 18.04 20.00 -18.23
C LEU A 504 16.75 19.20 -18.06
N VAL A 505 16.82 18.06 -17.37
CA VAL A 505 15.67 17.27 -16.95
C VAL A 505 14.77 18.07 -16.01
N LEU A 506 15.31 18.65 -14.95
CA LEU A 506 14.55 19.50 -14.01
C LEU A 506 13.90 20.66 -14.76
N GLY A 507 14.65 21.34 -15.64
CA GLY A 507 14.14 22.44 -16.45
C GLY A 507 12.98 22.04 -17.38
N LEU A 508 13.05 20.86 -18.02
CA LEU A 508 11.98 20.35 -18.86
C LEU A 508 10.71 20.07 -18.06
N VAL A 509 10.84 19.33 -16.96
CA VAL A 509 9.69 18.91 -16.14
C VAL A 509 9.05 20.11 -15.45
N TRP A 510 9.85 21.07 -14.99
CA TRP A 510 9.38 22.37 -14.52
C TRP A 510 8.55 23.11 -15.57
N GLN A 511 9.03 23.22 -16.81
CA GLN A 511 8.27 23.88 -17.87
C GLN A 511 6.96 23.15 -18.17
N LEU A 512 6.94 21.82 -18.04
CA LEU A 512 5.74 21.01 -18.23
C LEU A 512 4.72 21.27 -17.11
N MET A 513 5.18 21.31 -15.85
CA MET A 513 4.34 21.66 -14.71
C MET A 513 3.80 23.09 -14.82
N ARG A 514 4.63 24.02 -15.27
CA ARG A 514 4.24 25.41 -15.53
C ARG A 514 3.19 25.51 -16.65
N LEU A 515 3.28 24.68 -17.68
CA LEU A 515 2.26 24.63 -18.74
C LEU A 515 0.87 24.35 -18.17
N VAL A 516 0.74 23.45 -17.19
CA VAL A 516 -0.53 23.20 -16.47
C VAL A 516 -1.08 24.47 -15.83
N THR A 517 -0.23 25.18 -15.07
CA THR A 517 -0.63 26.39 -14.34
C THR A 517 -1.05 27.53 -15.27
N GLN A 518 -0.48 27.61 -16.48
CA GLN A 518 -0.81 28.64 -17.47
C GLN A 518 -2.05 28.29 -18.31
N SER A 519 -2.34 26.99 -18.48
CA SER A 519 -3.47 26.51 -19.28
C SER A 519 -4.82 26.61 -18.56
N GLY A 520 -4.85 27.05 -17.29
CA GLY A 520 -6.07 27.22 -16.52
C GLY A 520 -6.76 25.92 -16.09
N VAL A 521 -6.11 24.77 -16.25
CA VAL A 521 -6.63 23.46 -15.81
C VAL A 521 -6.40 23.33 -14.30
N LEU A 522 -7.32 23.92 -13.52
CA LEU A 522 -7.48 23.64 -12.10
C LEU A 522 -7.95 22.19 -11.95
N TRP A 523 -7.03 21.29 -11.58
CA TRP A 523 -7.40 19.98 -11.05
C TRP A 523 -7.91 20.17 -9.61
N ILE A 524 -9.17 20.58 -9.49
CA ILE A 524 -10.01 20.27 -8.34
C ILE A 524 -11.05 19.30 -8.90
N SER A 525 -10.79 18.01 -8.74
CA SER A 525 -11.79 16.94 -8.90
C SER A 525 -11.33 15.71 -8.17
#